data_AF-A0A9W4I0T9-F1
#
_entry.id   AF-A0A9W4I0T9-F1
#
_cell.length_a   1.000
_cell.length_b   1.000
_cell.length_c   1.000
_cell.angle_alpha   90.00
_cell.angle_beta   90.00
_cell.angle_gamma   90.00
#
_symmetry.space_group_name_H-M   'P 1'
#
loop_
_entity.id
_entity.type
_entity.pdbx_description
1 polymer ?
#
loop_
_entity_poly.entity_id
_entity_poly.type
_entity_poly.pdbx_seq_one_letter_code
_entity_poly.pdbx_strand_id
1 'polypeptide(L)'
;MHAKNPDLYQLVEFRKTTAYGLIFLAYRMFEYGEAHFQSLMVDLKDTWTDAPASNGVPFPFTVSEADIGRIKVDCAGAVAGTELVSEVKERMGELWPDKGFAEHERYHDCKAALQQIKSETIEQLDETEEKAEYEQCWPFE
;
A
#
# COMPACT_ATOMS: atom_id res chain seq x y z
N MET A 1 -4.73 -15.69 -26.38
CA MET A 1 -4.13 -16.45 -25.27
C MET A 1 -4.97 -17.66 -24.89
N HIS A 2 -6.29 -17.52 -24.70
CA HIS A 2 -7.22 -18.59 -24.32
C HIS A 2 -7.00 -19.94 -25.04
N ALA A 3 -6.86 -19.95 -26.37
CA ALA A 3 -6.68 -21.19 -27.15
C ALA A 3 -5.23 -21.71 -27.22
N LYS A 4 -4.23 -20.89 -26.89
CA LYS A 4 -2.80 -21.24 -27.02
C LYS A 4 -2.19 -21.76 -25.71
N ASN A 5 -2.72 -21.31 -24.58
CA ASN A 5 -2.29 -21.77 -23.26
C ASN A 5 -3.46 -21.60 -22.26
N PRO A 6 -4.39 -22.58 -22.23
CA PRO A 6 -5.61 -22.47 -21.43
C PRO A 6 -5.33 -22.40 -19.93
N ASP A 7 -4.32 -23.12 -19.44
CA ASP A 7 -3.94 -23.14 -18.02
C ASP A 7 -3.45 -21.75 -17.56
N LEU A 8 -2.60 -21.10 -18.35
CA LEU A 8 -2.14 -19.74 -18.06
C LEU A 8 -3.30 -18.74 -18.07
N TYR A 9 -4.23 -18.89 -19.01
CA TYR A 9 -5.41 -18.03 -19.09
C TYR A 9 -6.30 -18.20 -17.85
N GLN A 10 -6.55 -19.45 -17.42
CA GLN A 10 -7.31 -19.75 -16.21
C GLN A 10 -6.66 -19.17 -14.96
N LEU A 11 -5.32 -19.21 -14.87
CA LEU A 11 -4.58 -18.57 -13.78
C LEU A 11 -4.76 -17.05 -13.76
N VAL A 12 -4.71 -16.39 -14.92
CA VAL A 12 -4.93 -14.94 -15.02
C VAL A 12 -6.35 -14.55 -14.64
N GLU A 13 -7.36 -15.33 -15.05
CA GLU A 13 -8.73 -15.11 -14.63
C GLU A 13 -8.91 -15.36 -13.12
N PHE A 14 -8.26 -16.40 -12.56
CA PHE A 14 -8.26 -16.64 -11.12
C PHE A 14 -7.71 -15.46 -10.33
N ARG A 15 -6.68 -14.77 -10.83
CA ARG A 15 -6.11 -13.56 -10.18
C ARG A 15 -7.11 -12.41 -10.01
N LYS A 16 -8.20 -12.40 -10.79
CA LYS A 16 -9.27 -11.40 -10.70
C LYS A 16 -10.36 -11.78 -9.70
N THR A 17 -10.27 -12.97 -9.11
CA THR A 17 -11.27 -13.46 -8.16
C THR A 17 -10.96 -13.01 -6.73
N THR A 18 -12.00 -12.87 -5.91
CA THR A 18 -11.86 -12.57 -4.48
C THR A 18 -11.04 -13.65 -3.75
N ALA A 19 -11.19 -14.92 -4.12
CA ALA A 19 -10.43 -16.01 -3.52
C ALA A 19 -8.91 -15.85 -3.69
N TYR A 20 -8.47 -15.40 -4.88
CA TYR A 20 -7.07 -15.04 -5.07
C TYR A 20 -6.68 -13.82 -4.24
N GLY A 21 -7.53 -12.79 -4.17
CA GLY A 21 -7.32 -11.62 -3.31
C GLY A 21 -7.04 -12.01 -1.86
N LEU A 22 -7.78 -12.96 -1.30
CA LEU A 22 -7.58 -13.46 0.07
C LEU A 22 -6.24 -14.17 0.26
N ILE A 23 -5.85 -15.04 -0.68
CA ILE A 23 -4.56 -15.74 -0.64
C ILE A 23 -3.42 -14.72 -0.77
N PHE A 24 -3.56 -13.79 -1.71
CA PHE A 24 -2.59 -12.74 -1.97
C PHE A 24 -2.39 -11.85 -0.74
N LEU A 25 -3.47 -11.49 -0.04
CA LEU A 25 -3.41 -10.78 1.23
C LEU A 25 -2.68 -11.56 2.31
N ALA A 26 -3.09 -12.80 2.57
CA ALA A 26 -2.46 -13.61 3.62
C ALA A 26 -0.95 -13.77 3.38
N TYR A 27 -0.56 -13.91 2.12
CA TYR A 27 0.85 -13.99 1.71
C TYR A 27 1.62 -12.68 1.95
N ARG A 28 0.96 -11.52 1.90
CA ARG A 28 1.59 -10.20 1.92
C ARG A 28 1.23 -9.39 3.17
N MET A 29 0.79 -10.06 4.24
CA MET A 29 0.27 -9.39 5.44
C MET A 29 1.27 -8.54 6.21
N PHE A 30 2.55 -8.87 6.10
CA PHE A 30 3.61 -8.07 6.70
C PHE A 30 4.23 -7.07 5.71
N GLU A 31 3.79 -7.10 4.44
CA GLU A 31 4.27 -6.20 3.40
C GLU A 31 3.28 -5.05 3.12
N TYR A 32 1.98 -5.35 3.13
CA TYR A 32 0.94 -4.33 2.98
C TYR A 32 0.53 -3.76 4.33
N GLY A 33 0.37 -2.43 4.38
CA GLY A 33 -0.15 -1.75 5.56
C GLY A 33 -1.64 -2.06 5.81
N GLU A 34 -2.07 -1.82 7.04
CA GLU A 34 -3.44 -2.06 7.53
C GLU A 34 -4.54 -1.50 6.62
N ALA A 35 -4.34 -0.32 6.05
CA ALA A 35 -5.32 0.33 5.16
C ALA A 35 -5.69 -0.54 3.94
N HIS A 36 -4.70 -1.21 3.33
CA HIS A 36 -4.93 -2.12 2.21
C HIS A 36 -5.69 -3.38 2.64
N PHE A 37 -5.43 -3.88 3.86
CA PHE A 37 -6.16 -5.00 4.45
C PHE A 37 -7.62 -4.68 4.68
N GLN A 38 -7.88 -3.54 5.29
CA GLN A 38 -9.24 -3.11 5.58
C GLN A 38 -10.03 -2.89 4.29
N SER A 39 -9.42 -2.30 3.26
CA SER A 39 -10.04 -2.10 1.94
C SER A 39 -10.49 -3.43 1.31
N LEU A 40 -9.60 -4.42 1.25
CA LEU A 40 -9.94 -5.71 0.65
C LEU A 40 -10.88 -6.56 1.54
N MET A 41 -10.88 -6.36 2.87
CA MET A 41 -11.91 -6.93 3.73
C MET A 41 -13.31 -6.37 3.39
N VAL A 42 -13.40 -5.08 3.07
CA VAL A 42 -14.67 -4.46 2.62
C VAL A 42 -15.10 -5.06 1.28
N ASP A 43 -14.20 -5.19 0.30
CA ASP A 43 -14.52 -5.80 -1.00
C ASP A 43 -14.95 -7.27 -0.87
N LEU A 44 -14.39 -8.00 0.11
CA LEU A 44 -14.79 -9.37 0.42
C LEU A 44 -16.25 -9.46 0.88
N LYS A 45 -16.76 -8.46 1.61
CA LYS A 45 -18.16 -8.45 2.08
C LYS A 45 -19.15 -8.57 0.92
N ASP A 46 -18.88 -7.86 -0.17
CA ASP A 46 -19.77 -7.80 -1.35
C ASP A 46 -19.77 -9.10 -2.16
N THR A 47 -18.72 -9.92 -2.02
CA THR A 47 -18.55 -11.18 -2.76
C THR A 47 -18.57 -12.41 -1.86
N TRP A 48 -18.86 -12.23 -0.55
CA TRP A 48 -18.77 -13.27 0.46
C TRP A 48 -19.72 -14.45 0.16
N THR A 49 -20.93 -14.17 -0.31
CA THR A 49 -21.94 -15.19 -0.64
C THR A 49 -21.52 -16.09 -1.79
N ASP A 50 -20.64 -15.61 -2.67
CA ASP A 50 -20.15 -16.35 -3.84
C ASP A 50 -18.91 -17.19 -3.51
N ALA A 51 -18.30 -16.97 -2.32
CA ALA A 51 -17.13 -17.70 -1.89
C ALA A 51 -17.53 -19.15 -1.50
N PRO A 52 -16.86 -20.18 -2.04
CA PRO A 52 -17.13 -21.58 -1.69
C PRO A 52 -16.97 -21.86 -0.18
N ALA A 53 -16.11 -21.09 0.49
CA ALA A 53 -15.83 -21.22 1.91
C ALA A 53 -16.91 -20.61 2.82
N SER A 54 -17.82 -19.79 2.29
CA SER A 54 -18.88 -19.17 3.09
C SER A 54 -19.82 -20.23 3.67
N ASN A 55 -20.08 -21.34 2.96
CA ASN A 55 -20.99 -22.41 3.38
C ASN A 55 -22.34 -21.90 3.91
N GLY A 56 -22.83 -20.76 3.39
CA GLY A 56 -24.05 -20.10 3.87
C GLY A 56 -23.93 -19.36 5.21
N VAL A 57 -22.73 -19.29 5.79
CA VAL A 57 -22.42 -18.48 6.97
C VAL A 57 -22.41 -17.00 6.56
N PRO A 58 -23.06 -16.09 7.31
CA PRO A 58 -23.01 -14.66 7.03
C PRO A 58 -21.58 -14.12 7.19
N PHE A 59 -21.30 -12.97 6.57
CA PHE A 59 -20.01 -12.31 6.71
C PHE A 59 -19.72 -12.01 8.19
N PRO A 60 -18.52 -12.33 8.72
CA PRO A 60 -18.27 -12.33 10.17
C PRO A 60 -18.10 -10.94 10.79
N PHE A 61 -17.95 -9.88 9.98
CA PHE A 61 -17.75 -8.52 10.46
C PHE A 61 -18.95 -7.63 10.14
N THR A 62 -19.32 -6.77 11.09
CA THR A 62 -20.26 -5.67 10.83
C THR A 62 -19.45 -4.42 10.54
N VAL A 63 -19.57 -3.91 9.31
CA VAL A 63 -18.88 -2.70 8.85
C VAL A 63 -19.95 -1.68 8.48
N SER A 64 -19.95 -0.52 9.14
CA SER A 64 -20.89 0.56 8.86
C SER A 64 -20.52 1.31 7.57
N GLU A 65 -21.44 2.10 7.02
CA GLU A 65 -21.11 2.94 5.85
C GLU A 65 -20.04 4.00 6.18
N ALA A 66 -20.03 4.50 7.41
CA ALA A 66 -19.01 5.42 7.89
C ALA A 66 -17.63 4.75 7.92
N ASP A 67 -17.55 3.49 8.36
CA ASP A 67 -16.31 2.71 8.34
C ASP A 67 -15.82 2.48 6.92
N ILE A 68 -16.71 2.14 5.98
CA ILE A 68 -16.36 1.96 4.56
C ILE A 68 -15.79 3.26 3.98
N GLY A 69 -16.42 4.40 4.30
CA GLY A 69 -15.95 5.72 3.88
C GLY A 69 -14.53 6.00 4.37
N ARG A 70 -14.29 5.81 5.68
CA ARG A 70 -12.96 5.98 6.29
C ARG A 70 -11.91 5.04 5.68
N ILE A 71 -12.22 3.74 5.57
CA ILE A 71 -11.32 2.73 5.00
C ILE A 71 -10.89 3.10 3.57
N LYS A 72 -11.81 3.62 2.75
CA LYS A 72 -11.49 4.05 1.38
C LYS A 72 -10.55 5.25 1.35
N VAL A 73 -10.75 6.22 2.24
CA VAL A 73 -9.85 7.38 2.37
C VAL A 73 -8.47 6.93 2.84
N ASP A 74 -8.41 6.10 3.88
CA ASP A 74 -7.15 5.57 4.44
C ASP A 74 -6.37 4.77 3.37
N CYS A 75 -7.07 3.93 2.60
CA CYS A 75 -6.47 3.16 1.51
C CYS A 75 -5.95 4.06 0.39
N ALA A 76 -6.69 5.11 0.01
CA ALA A 76 -6.26 6.06 -1.00
C ALA A 76 -5.01 6.82 -0.55
N GLY A 77 -4.98 7.25 0.72
CA GLY A 77 -3.80 7.88 1.32
C GLY A 77 -2.58 6.95 1.34
N ALA A 78 -2.78 5.68 1.67
CA ALA A 78 -1.70 4.68 1.64
C ALA A 78 -1.13 4.47 0.22
N VAL A 79 -1.99 4.42 -0.80
CA VAL A 79 -1.56 4.34 -2.21
C VAL A 79 -0.77 5.60 -2.60
N ALA A 80 -1.30 6.79 -2.33
CA ALA A 80 -0.62 8.05 -2.61
C ALA A 80 0.75 8.14 -1.92
N GLY A 81 0.85 7.67 -0.68
CA GLY A 81 2.13 7.58 0.04
C GLY A 81 3.15 6.66 -0.65
N THR A 82 2.71 5.51 -1.19
CA THR A 82 3.62 4.63 -1.94
C THR A 82 4.08 5.22 -3.27
N GLU A 83 3.23 6.00 -3.93
CA GLU A 83 3.59 6.75 -5.14
C GLU A 83 4.63 7.82 -4.80
N LEU A 84 4.41 8.60 -3.74
CA LEU A 84 5.36 9.61 -3.25
C LEU A 84 6.74 9.00 -2.92
N VAL A 85 6.78 7.86 -2.22
CA VAL A 85 8.06 7.16 -1.95
C VAL A 85 8.73 6.68 -3.24
N SER A 86 7.96 6.26 -4.25
CA SER A 86 8.50 5.85 -5.55
C SER A 86 9.12 7.03 -6.29
N GLU A 87 8.49 8.20 -6.25
CA GLU A 87 9.04 9.45 -6.80
C GLU A 87 10.31 9.87 -6.07
N VAL A 88 10.33 9.81 -4.73
CA VAL A 88 11.53 10.08 -3.92
C VAL A 88 12.68 9.14 -4.32
N LYS A 89 12.39 7.85 -4.48
CA LYS A 89 13.38 6.87 -4.93
C LYS A 89 13.93 7.19 -6.32
N GLU A 90 13.07 7.56 -7.27
CA GLU A 90 13.50 7.97 -8.61
C GLU A 90 14.40 9.21 -8.56
N ARG A 91 14.02 10.21 -7.77
CA ARG A 91 14.77 11.46 -7.61
C ARG A 91 16.14 11.26 -6.97
N MET A 92 16.25 10.35 -5.99
CA MET A 92 17.52 10.04 -5.33
C MET A 92 18.44 9.17 -6.19
N GLY A 93 17.88 8.38 -7.12
CA GLY A 93 18.64 7.47 -7.96
C GLY A 93 19.51 6.53 -7.14
N GLU A 94 20.82 6.54 -7.39
CA GLU A 94 21.78 5.69 -6.68
C GLU A 94 21.99 6.05 -5.20
N LEU A 95 21.57 7.24 -4.76
CA LEU A 95 21.63 7.62 -3.34
C LEU A 95 20.50 7.02 -2.53
N TRP A 96 19.48 6.41 -3.16
CA TRP A 96 18.39 5.78 -2.45
C TRP A 96 18.91 4.64 -1.57
N PRO A 97 18.63 4.65 -0.25
CA PRO A 97 19.09 3.60 0.65
C PRO A 97 18.24 2.33 0.48
N ASP A 98 18.54 1.54 -0.56
CA ASP A 98 17.77 0.34 -0.85
C ASP A 98 17.83 -0.63 0.34
N LYS A 99 16.64 -1.04 0.80
CA LYS A 99 16.47 -1.86 2.02
C LYS A 99 17.08 -1.25 3.29
N GLY A 100 17.22 0.08 3.34
CA GLY A 100 17.77 0.80 4.49
C GLY A 100 19.30 0.77 4.57
N PHE A 101 19.99 0.34 3.51
CA PHE A 101 21.45 0.36 3.46
C PHE A 101 21.96 1.53 2.61
N ALA A 102 22.93 2.26 3.14
CA ALA A 102 23.70 3.24 2.39
C ALA A 102 25.18 2.85 2.38
N GLU A 103 25.84 3.03 1.24
CA GLU A 103 27.29 2.83 1.14
C GLU A 103 28.02 3.79 2.06
N HIS A 104 29.03 3.30 2.78
CA HIS A 104 29.75 4.11 3.76
C HIS A 104 30.33 5.40 3.15
N GLU A 105 30.88 5.31 1.95
CA GLU A 105 31.49 6.42 1.21
C GLU A 105 30.47 7.50 0.83
N ARG A 106 29.21 7.12 0.64
CA ARG A 106 28.11 7.99 0.21
C ARG A 106 27.10 8.27 1.32
N TYR A 107 27.37 7.83 2.55
CA TYR A 107 26.43 7.94 3.67
C TYR A 107 26.01 9.38 3.93
N HIS A 108 26.98 10.30 3.93
CA HIS A 108 26.70 11.72 4.15
C HIS A 108 25.88 12.33 3.01
N ASP A 109 26.17 11.96 1.76
CA ASP A 109 25.44 12.42 0.58
C ASP A 109 24.01 11.88 0.57
N CYS A 110 23.83 10.60 0.91
CA CYS A 110 22.52 9.97 1.08
C CYS A 110 21.70 10.71 2.15
N LYS A 111 22.29 10.99 3.32
CA LYS A 111 21.61 11.69 4.40
C LYS A 111 21.25 13.13 4.02
N ALA A 112 22.14 13.85 3.34
CA ALA A 112 21.87 15.19 2.85
C ALA A 112 20.72 15.21 1.82
N ALA A 113 20.69 14.24 0.90
CA ALA A 113 19.62 14.10 -0.08
C ALA A 113 18.26 13.81 0.58
N LEU A 114 18.22 12.91 1.58
CA LEU A 114 17.00 12.62 2.35
C LEU A 114 16.49 13.85 3.10
N GLN A 115 17.39 14.63 3.70
CA GLN A 115 17.04 15.88 4.38
C GLN A 115 16.49 16.93 3.42
N GLN A 116 17.12 17.08 2.24
CA GLN A 116 16.63 18.01 1.22
C GLN A 116 15.21 17.63 0.77
N ILE A 117 14.97 16.34 0.49
CA ILE A 117 13.65 15.85 0.09
C ILE A 117 12.62 16.09 1.20
N LYS A 118 12.97 15.82 2.47
CA LYS A 118 12.12 16.15 3.62
C LYS A 118 11.69 17.61 3.60
N SER A 119 12.65 18.52 3.51
CA SER A 119 12.37 19.97 3.53
C SER A 119 11.47 20.38 2.36
N GLU A 120 11.76 19.93 1.15
CA GLU A 120 10.96 20.25 -0.04
C GLU A 120 9.53 19.71 0.05
N THR A 121 9.34 18.48 0.56
CA THR A 121 8.01 17.89 0.77
C THR A 121 7.21 18.68 1.81
N ILE A 122 7.81 19.02 2.95
CA ILE A 122 7.14 19.78 4.02
C ILE A 122 6.82 21.22 3.60
N GLU A 123 7.68 21.83 2.76
CA GLU A 123 7.43 23.16 2.22
C GLU A 123 6.19 23.21 1.32
N GLN A 124 5.90 22.12 0.58
CA GLN A 124 4.74 22.02 -0.32
C GLN A 124 3.40 21.83 0.41
N LEU A 125 3.42 21.44 1.69
CA LEU A 125 2.18 21.33 2.48
C LEU A 125 1.61 22.72 2.78
N ASP A 126 0.29 22.85 2.77
CA ASP A 126 -0.37 24.13 3.05
C ASP A 126 -0.62 24.32 4.55
N GLU A 127 -0.91 23.23 5.28
CA GLU A 127 -1.35 23.27 6.67
C GLU A 127 -0.20 23.14 7.68
N THR A 128 -0.22 23.96 8.73
CA THR A 128 0.84 23.95 9.76
C THR A 128 0.81 22.68 10.62
N GLU A 129 -0.39 22.12 10.83
CA GLU A 129 -0.56 20.87 11.58
C GLU A 129 0.03 19.68 10.81
N GLU A 130 -0.27 19.56 9.51
CA GLU A 130 0.31 18.54 8.63
C GLU A 130 1.84 18.63 8.58
N LYS A 131 2.40 19.85 8.49
CA LYS A 131 3.86 20.04 8.55
C LYS A 131 4.46 19.50 9.84
N ALA A 132 3.85 19.78 10.98
CA ALA A 132 4.32 19.30 12.27
C ALA A 132 4.26 17.78 12.37
N GLU A 133 3.20 17.16 11.84
CA GLU A 133 3.06 15.71 11.80
C GLU A 133 4.13 15.06 10.90
N TYR A 134 4.39 15.61 9.72
CA TYR A 134 5.46 15.14 8.84
C TYR A 134 6.85 15.33 9.46
N GLU A 135 7.09 16.40 10.21
CA GLU A 135 8.34 16.58 10.95
C GLU A 135 8.55 15.46 11.98
N GLN A 136 7.49 15.09 12.71
CA GLN A 136 7.51 14.09 13.79
C GLN A 136 7.56 12.65 13.27
N CYS A 137 6.84 12.36 12.19
CA CYS A 137 6.63 11.00 11.68
C CYS A 137 7.50 10.67 10.46
N TRP A 138 8.50 11.51 10.14
CA TRP A 138 9.36 11.31 8.98
C TRP A 138 10.10 9.96 9.03
N PRO A 139 10.00 9.11 8.00
CA PRO A 139 10.51 7.73 8.08
C PRO A 139 12.00 7.58 7.77
N PHE A 140 12.70 8.65 7.38
CA PHE A 140 14.10 8.61 6.94
C PHE A 140 15.00 9.54 7.78
N GLU A 141 15.56 9.04 8.88
CA GLU A 141 16.52 9.77 9.74
C GLU A 141 17.99 9.36 9.54
#